data_AF-A0A397A6M0-F1
#
_entry.id   AF-A0A397A6M0-F1
#
_cell.length_a   1.000
_cell.length_b   1.000
_cell.length_c   1.000
_cell.angle_alpha   90.00
_cell.angle_beta   90.00
_cell.angle_gamma   90.00
#
_symmetry.space_group_name_H-M   'P 1'
#
loop_
_entity.id
_entity.type
_entity.pdbx_description
1 polymer ?
#
loop_
_entity_poly.entity_id
_entity_poly.type
_entity_poly.pdbx_seq_one_letter_code
_entity_poly.pdbx_strand_id
1 'polypeptide(L)'
;MKSRVLFTAALVASASAQQDASKKCVESVMTVFALGALMPEMQVCSTDSGVPIELTAPPKDADIAKVVATKSCTVWWDGVVVQVKAISPPCDFPVEGGSVISTAKFNWGLKDMYAYAKALHLSVHLLRFPLK
;
A
#
# COMPACT_ATOMS: atom_id res chain seq x y z
N MET A 1 -44.71 -30.58 11.28
CA MET A 1 -43.73 -30.73 12.37
C MET A 1 -42.39 -31.12 11.78
N LYS A 2 -41.30 -30.46 12.22
CA LYS A 2 -39.89 -30.91 12.23
C LYS A 2 -39.26 -31.26 10.86
N SER A 3 -38.03 -30.87 10.53
CA SER A 3 -36.91 -30.48 11.36
C SER A 3 -35.80 -29.88 10.50
N ARG A 4 -35.28 -28.75 10.99
CA ARG A 4 -33.85 -28.43 11.14
C ARG A 4 -33.06 -28.17 9.85
N VAL A 5 -33.07 -26.89 9.51
CA VAL A 5 -31.92 -26.11 9.03
C VAL A 5 -30.64 -26.59 9.73
N LEU A 6 -29.87 -27.43 9.04
CA LEU A 6 -28.42 -27.50 9.22
C LEU A 6 -27.87 -26.45 8.28
N PHE A 7 -27.09 -25.47 8.77
CA PHE A 7 -26.06 -24.68 8.05
C PHE A 7 -25.81 -23.36 8.79
N THR A 8 -25.35 -23.42 10.03
CA THR A 8 -24.83 -22.23 10.74
C THR A 8 -23.60 -22.60 11.58
N ALA A 9 -22.60 -23.22 10.95
CA ALA A 9 -21.32 -23.51 11.62
C ALA A 9 -20.08 -23.41 10.70
N ALA A 10 -20.14 -22.61 9.63
CA ALA A 10 -18.99 -22.41 8.72
C ALA A 10 -18.42 -20.98 8.72
N LEU A 11 -19.07 -20.02 9.38
CA LEU A 11 -18.74 -18.59 9.24
C LEU A 11 -17.62 -18.08 10.16
N VAL A 12 -17.19 -18.87 11.16
CA VAL A 12 -16.19 -18.41 12.15
C VAL A 12 -14.75 -18.79 11.76
N ALA A 13 -14.57 -19.82 10.92
CA ALA A 13 -13.25 -20.27 10.47
C ALA A 13 -12.69 -19.43 9.30
N SER A 14 -13.56 -18.72 8.57
CA SER A 14 -13.16 -17.85 7.45
C SER A 14 -12.62 -16.49 7.92
N ALA A 15 -12.97 -16.03 9.12
CA ALA A 15 -12.49 -14.74 9.63
C ALA A 15 -10.99 -14.76 9.96
N SER A 16 -10.51 -15.82 10.63
CA SER A 16 -9.08 -15.98 10.95
C SER A 16 -8.22 -16.24 9.71
N ALA A 17 -8.69 -17.08 8.78
CA ALA A 17 -8.01 -17.32 7.51
C ALA A 17 -7.93 -16.05 6.64
N GLN A 18 -8.96 -15.19 6.68
CA GLN A 18 -8.98 -13.92 5.95
C GLN A 18 -8.05 -12.88 6.58
N GLN A 19 -7.86 -12.88 7.91
CA GLN A 19 -6.83 -12.06 8.57
C GLN A 19 -5.41 -12.51 8.19
N ASP A 20 -5.13 -13.81 8.16
CA ASP A 20 -3.82 -14.33 7.78
C ASP A 20 -3.50 -14.07 6.30
N ALA A 21 -4.49 -14.21 5.40
CA ALA A 21 -4.35 -13.90 3.99
C ALA A 21 -4.14 -12.38 3.75
N SER A 22 -4.88 -11.54 4.46
CA SER A 22 -4.73 -10.08 4.41
C SER A 22 -3.33 -9.65 4.89
N LYS A 23 -2.84 -10.25 5.99
CA LYS A 23 -1.49 -9.97 6.50
C LYS A 23 -0.40 -10.32 5.49
N LYS A 24 -0.47 -11.50 4.86
CA LYS A 24 0.48 -11.90 3.81
C LYS A 24 0.39 -10.99 2.58
N CYS A 25 -0.80 -10.51 2.24
CA CYS A 25 -0.98 -9.55 1.15
C CYS A 25 -0.28 -8.22 1.46
N VAL A 26 -0.49 -7.68 2.67
CA VAL A 26 0.21 -6.48 3.14
C VAL A 26 1.72 -6.69 3.08
N GLU A 27 2.24 -7.79 3.62
CA GLU A 27 3.68 -8.10 3.58
C GLU A 27 4.23 -8.15 2.14
N SER A 28 3.48 -8.75 1.21
CA SER A 28 3.87 -8.83 -0.21
C SER A 28 3.89 -7.47 -0.89
N VAL A 29 2.84 -6.66 -0.72
CA VAL A 29 2.75 -5.30 -1.29
C VAL A 29 3.83 -4.40 -0.69
N MET A 30 4.04 -4.46 0.63
CA MET A 30 5.08 -3.68 1.31
C MET A 30 6.49 -4.11 0.87
N THR A 31 6.70 -5.39 0.58
CA THR A 31 7.96 -5.88 0.00
C THR A 31 8.18 -5.29 -1.39
N VAL A 32 7.15 -5.24 -2.23
CA VAL A 32 7.25 -4.59 -3.55
C VAL A 32 7.56 -3.10 -3.41
N PHE A 33 6.93 -2.39 -2.47
CA PHE A 33 7.25 -0.98 -2.21
C PHE A 33 8.69 -0.79 -1.73
N ALA A 34 9.17 -1.68 -0.84
CA ALA A 34 10.56 -1.65 -0.37
C ALA A 34 11.56 -1.94 -1.50
N LEU A 35 11.26 -2.88 -2.40
CA LEU A 35 12.10 -3.16 -3.57
C LEU A 35 12.03 -2.02 -4.60
N GLY A 36 10.90 -1.33 -4.70
CA GLY A 36 10.74 -0.11 -5.49
C GLY A 36 11.74 0.98 -5.10
N ALA A 37 12.17 1.01 -3.84
CA ALA A 37 13.24 1.89 -3.36
C ALA A 37 14.60 1.64 -4.02
N LEU A 38 14.82 0.41 -4.48
CA LEU A 38 16.11 -0.03 -5.02
C LEU A 38 16.14 0.01 -6.56
N MET A 39 15.01 0.38 -7.18
CA MET A 39 14.92 0.52 -8.62
C MET A 39 15.78 1.69 -9.12
N PRO A 40 16.54 1.53 -10.21
CA PRO A 40 17.36 2.61 -10.76
C PRO A 40 16.53 3.83 -11.17
N GLU A 41 15.27 3.63 -11.57
CA GLU A 41 14.32 4.68 -11.90
C GLU A 41 14.02 5.60 -10.72
N MET A 42 14.12 5.10 -9.47
CA MET A 42 13.98 5.91 -8.27
C MET A 42 15.09 6.96 -8.19
N GLN A 43 16.33 6.57 -8.51
CA GLN A 43 17.46 7.49 -8.50
C GLN A 43 17.35 8.55 -9.61
N VAL A 44 16.82 8.18 -10.78
CA VAL A 44 16.51 9.13 -11.86
C VAL A 44 15.44 10.11 -11.40
N CYS A 45 14.35 9.62 -10.81
CA CYS A 45 13.32 10.45 -10.20
C CYS A 45 13.89 11.45 -9.18
N SER A 46 14.71 10.97 -8.24
CA SER A 46 15.32 11.82 -7.22
C SER A 46 16.19 12.92 -7.84
N THR A 47 16.98 12.56 -8.86
CA THR A 47 17.84 13.50 -9.59
C THR A 47 17.02 14.57 -10.32
N ASP A 48 16.02 14.16 -11.10
CA ASP A 48 15.23 15.07 -11.93
C ASP A 48 14.29 15.96 -11.11
N SER A 49 13.78 15.45 -9.98
CA SER A 49 12.92 16.23 -9.07
C SER A 49 13.70 17.16 -8.15
N GLY A 50 15.01 16.92 -7.99
CA GLY A 50 15.84 17.59 -6.98
C GLY A 50 15.39 17.29 -5.54
N VAL A 51 14.64 16.21 -5.34
CA VAL A 51 14.16 15.77 -4.03
C VAL A 51 14.85 14.46 -3.67
N PRO A 52 15.59 14.40 -2.56
CA PRO A 52 16.05 13.12 -2.03
C PRO A 52 14.84 12.30 -1.57
N ILE A 53 14.63 11.14 -2.20
CA ILE A 53 13.54 10.23 -1.84
C ILE A 53 13.98 9.42 -0.61
N GLU A 54 13.54 9.85 0.57
CA GLU A 54 13.77 9.17 1.85
C GLU A 54 12.51 8.39 2.24
N LEU A 55 12.56 7.05 2.21
CA LEU A 55 11.39 6.21 2.55
C LEU A 55 11.18 6.03 4.05
N THR A 56 12.17 6.40 4.87
CA THR A 56 12.12 6.28 6.34
C THR A 56 11.63 7.55 7.03
N ALA A 57 11.44 8.64 6.30
CA ALA A 57 10.98 9.91 6.84
C ALA A 57 9.58 10.26 6.32
N PRO A 58 8.78 11.02 7.10
CA PRO A 58 7.49 11.51 6.60
C PRO A 58 7.74 12.45 5.40
N PRO A 59 7.06 12.23 4.27
CA PRO A 59 7.27 13.04 3.09
C PRO A 59 6.71 14.46 3.30
N LYS A 60 7.51 15.48 2.98
CA LYS A 60 7.11 16.90 3.12
C LYS A 60 6.20 17.29 1.97
N ASP A 61 5.19 18.12 2.24
CA ASP A 61 4.20 18.55 1.24
C ASP A 61 4.84 19.21 0.00
N ALA A 62 5.81 20.09 0.22
CA ALA A 62 6.53 20.76 -0.86
C ALA A 62 7.35 19.79 -1.73
N ASP A 63 7.89 18.74 -1.12
CA ASP A 63 8.69 17.72 -1.81
C ASP A 63 7.79 16.80 -2.63
N ILE A 64 6.62 16.42 -2.10
CA ILE A 64 5.62 15.63 -2.83
C ILE A 64 5.17 16.36 -4.09
N ALA A 65 4.89 17.66 -4.01
CA ALA A 65 4.44 18.43 -5.16
C ALA A 65 5.48 18.42 -6.30
N LYS A 66 6.78 18.53 -5.97
CA LYS A 66 7.86 18.45 -6.95
C LYS A 66 7.96 17.05 -7.57
N VAL A 67 8.04 16.02 -6.73
CA VAL A 67 8.15 14.62 -7.16
C VAL A 67 6.97 14.24 -8.07
N VAL A 68 5.76 14.63 -7.72
CA VAL A 68 4.55 14.35 -8.50
C VAL A 68 4.51 15.09 -9.84
N ALA A 69 5.13 16.28 -9.93
CA ALA A 69 5.22 17.03 -11.18
C ALA A 69 6.32 16.50 -12.11
N THR A 70 7.26 15.70 -11.61
CA THR A 70 8.40 15.16 -12.36
C THR A 70 8.04 13.84 -13.05
N LYS A 71 8.16 13.81 -14.39
CA LYS A 71 7.76 12.65 -15.20
C LYS A 71 8.51 11.37 -14.86
N SER A 72 9.82 11.42 -14.60
CA SER A 72 10.61 10.24 -14.25
C SER A 72 10.16 9.60 -12.93
N CYS A 73 9.59 10.37 -12.02
CA CYS A 73 8.98 9.85 -10.80
C CYS A 73 7.67 9.09 -11.06
N THR A 74 6.88 9.51 -12.06
CA THR A 74 5.74 8.72 -12.51
C THR A 74 6.20 7.41 -13.15
N VAL A 75 7.24 7.44 -14.00
CA VAL A 75 7.81 6.22 -14.61
C VAL A 75 8.29 5.23 -13.54
N TRP A 76 9.02 5.71 -12.54
CA TRP A 76 9.44 4.89 -11.40
C TRP A 76 8.25 4.22 -10.72
N TRP A 77 7.23 5.01 -10.36
CA TRP A 77 6.07 4.50 -9.65
C TRP A 77 5.23 3.53 -10.49
N ASP A 78 5.06 3.80 -11.79
CA ASP A 78 4.37 2.88 -12.70
C ASP A 78 5.08 1.52 -12.76
N GLY A 79 6.42 1.51 -12.68
CA GLY A 79 7.20 0.29 -12.53
C GLY A 79 6.84 -0.48 -11.25
N VAL A 80 6.72 0.22 -10.11
CA VAL A 80 6.27 -0.39 -8.85
C VAL A 80 4.84 -0.92 -8.96
N VAL A 81 3.92 -0.19 -9.58
CA VAL A 81 2.53 -0.61 -9.81
C VAL A 81 2.46 -1.90 -10.62
N VAL A 82 3.30 -2.04 -11.66
CA VAL A 82 3.41 -3.29 -12.44
C VAL A 82 3.82 -4.46 -11.55
N GLN A 83 4.78 -4.26 -10.65
CA GLN A 83 5.23 -5.29 -9.73
C GLN A 83 4.15 -5.69 -8.71
N VAL A 84 3.35 -4.74 -8.23
CA VAL A 84 2.20 -5.05 -7.35
C VAL A 84 1.17 -5.90 -8.09
N LYS A 85 0.87 -5.56 -9.36
CA LYS A 85 -0.05 -6.34 -10.20
C LYS A 85 0.46 -7.75 -10.49
N ALA A 86 1.77 -7.96 -10.44
CA ALA A 86 2.40 -9.25 -10.66
C ALA A 86 2.38 -10.19 -9.43
N ILE A 87 1.92 -9.71 -8.26
CA ILE A 87 1.76 -10.56 -7.07
C ILE A 87 0.79 -11.71 -7.38
N SER A 88 1.27 -12.94 -7.20
CA SER A 88 0.53 -14.16 -7.48
C SER A 88 0.53 -15.12 -6.28
N PRO A 89 -0.64 -15.66 -5.87
CA PRO A 89 -1.95 -15.34 -6.39
C PRO A 89 -2.36 -13.89 -6.06
N PRO A 90 -3.22 -13.23 -6.86
CA PRO A 90 -3.76 -11.93 -6.51
C PRO A 90 -4.42 -11.96 -5.13
N CYS A 91 -4.14 -10.93 -4.35
CA CYS A 91 -4.66 -10.76 -2.99
C CYS A 91 -5.31 -9.37 -2.81
N ASP A 92 -6.11 -9.24 -1.77
CA ASP A 92 -6.80 -8.00 -1.41
C ASP A 92 -5.98 -7.22 -0.38
N PHE A 93 -5.43 -6.09 -0.84
CA PHE A 93 -4.63 -5.19 -0.02
C PHE A 93 -5.54 -4.22 0.74
N PRO A 94 -5.50 -4.21 2.09
CA PRO A 94 -6.29 -3.28 2.89
C PRO A 94 -5.73 -1.86 2.77
N VAL A 95 -6.63 -0.89 2.63
CA VAL A 95 -6.31 0.54 2.61
C VAL A 95 -7.07 1.24 3.72
N GLU A 96 -6.62 2.44 4.11
CA GLU A 96 -7.31 3.20 5.15
C GLU A 96 -8.78 3.45 4.80
N GLY A 97 -9.64 3.50 5.82
CA GLY A 97 -11.10 3.63 5.66
C GLY A 97 -11.84 2.29 5.46
N GLY A 98 -11.18 1.15 5.68
CA GLY A 98 -11.80 -0.18 5.65
C GLY A 98 -12.08 -0.71 4.24
N SER A 99 -11.56 -0.03 3.22
CA SER A 99 -11.63 -0.49 1.83
C SER A 99 -10.50 -1.48 1.54
N VAL A 100 -10.70 -2.30 0.50
CA VAL A 100 -9.68 -3.22 0.00
C VAL A 100 -9.47 -3.01 -1.50
N ILE A 101 -8.23 -3.18 -1.96
CA ILE A 101 -7.87 -3.09 -3.36
C ILE A 101 -7.23 -4.41 -3.77
N SER A 102 -7.82 -5.07 -4.76
CA SER A 102 -7.19 -6.26 -5.36
C SER A 102 -5.90 -5.85 -6.06
N THR A 103 -4.80 -6.54 -5.73
CA THR A 103 -3.48 -6.37 -6.37
C THR A 103 -3.53 -6.47 -7.90
N ALA A 104 -4.34 -7.38 -8.45
CA ALA A 104 -4.54 -7.49 -9.90
C ALA A 104 -5.19 -6.24 -10.55
N LYS A 105 -5.91 -5.44 -9.76
CA LYS A 105 -6.57 -4.20 -10.20
C LYS A 105 -5.90 -2.94 -9.65
N PHE A 106 -4.75 -3.08 -9.00
CA PHE A 106 -4.06 -1.97 -8.35
C PHE A 106 -3.70 -0.90 -9.37
N ASN A 107 -4.10 0.36 -9.16
CA ASN A 107 -3.92 1.43 -10.14
C ASN A 107 -3.56 2.78 -9.49
N TRP A 108 -2.96 2.75 -8.30
CA TRP A 108 -2.55 3.95 -7.60
C TRP A 108 -1.59 4.77 -8.45
N GLY A 109 -1.84 6.07 -8.54
CA GLY A 109 -0.85 7.03 -8.99
C GLY A 109 0.12 7.38 -7.86
N LEU A 110 1.18 8.11 -8.22
CA LEU A 110 2.21 8.53 -7.27
C LEU A 110 1.64 9.41 -6.13
N LYS A 111 0.59 10.20 -6.41
CA LYS A 111 -0.14 10.98 -5.39
C LYS A 111 -0.82 10.08 -4.35
N ASP A 112 -1.42 8.98 -4.79
CA ASP A 112 -2.14 8.05 -3.91
C ASP A 112 -1.15 7.34 -2.98
N MET A 113 0.03 6.97 -3.49
CA MET A 113 1.11 6.43 -2.69
C MET A 113 1.53 7.39 -1.57
N TYR A 114 1.76 8.67 -1.89
CA TYR A 114 2.16 9.64 -0.88
C TYR A 114 1.04 9.96 0.13
N ALA A 115 -0.22 9.94 -0.32
CA ALA A 115 -1.36 10.07 0.59
C ALA A 115 -1.41 8.89 1.57
N TYR A 116 -1.21 7.66 1.08
CA TYR A 116 -1.13 6.46 1.92
C TYR A 116 0.06 6.50 2.89
N ALA A 117 1.25 6.87 2.43
CA ALA A 117 2.45 6.99 3.27
C ALA A 117 2.27 8.00 4.41
N LYS A 118 1.64 9.15 4.13
CA LYS A 118 1.27 10.13 5.16
C LYS A 118 0.28 9.58 6.17
N ALA A 119 -0.75 8.89 5.70
CA ALA A 119 -1.78 8.31 6.54
C ALA A 119 -1.18 7.27 7.49
N LEU A 120 -0.34 6.37 6.99
CA LEU A 120 0.42 5.41 7.82
C LEU A 120 1.27 6.11 8.88
N HIS A 121 2.02 7.14 8.49
CA HIS A 121 2.89 7.85 9.42
C HIS A 121 2.09 8.61 10.49
N LEU A 122 0.93 9.16 10.13
CA LEU A 122 0.00 9.79 11.07
C LEU A 122 -0.60 8.77 12.05
N SER A 123 -1.05 7.62 11.54
CA SER A 123 -1.61 6.53 12.34
C SER A 123 -0.58 5.98 13.35
N VAL A 124 0.69 5.79 12.93
CA VAL A 124 1.78 5.42 13.84
C VAL A 124 2.06 6.51 14.88
N HIS A 125 2.03 7.78 14.47
CA HIS A 125 2.25 8.91 15.38
C HIS A 125 1.13 8.99 16.44
N LEU A 126 -0.13 8.86 16.05
CA LEU A 126 -1.28 8.87 16.96
C LEU A 126 -1.30 7.66 17.92
N LEU A 127 -0.88 6.48 17.47
CA LEU A 127 -0.71 5.32 18.35
C LEU A 127 0.41 5.54 19.39
N ARG A 128 1.46 6.28 19.01
CA ARG A 128 2.61 6.57 19.89
C ARG A 128 2.37 7.77 20.80
N PHE A 129 1.56 8.73 20.37
CA PHE A 129 1.20 9.95 21.07
C PHE A 129 -0.29 10.23 20.90
N PRO A 130 -1.17 9.55 21.66
CA PRO A 130 -2.59 9.84 21.63
C PRO A 130 -2.80 11.28 22.07
N LEU A 131 -3.54 12.06 21.26
CA LEU A 131 -3.96 13.42 21.61
C LEU A 131 -4.72 13.35 22.95
N LYS A 132 -4.18 14.01 23.98
CA LYS A 132 -4.82 14.18 25.29
C LYS A 132 -5.96 15.18 25.21
#